data_AF-A0A2B2M3F6-F1
#
_entry.id   AF-A0A2B2M3F6-F1
#
_cell.length_a   1.000
_cell.length_b   1.000
_cell.length_c   1.000
_cell.angle_alpha   90.00
_cell.angle_beta   90.00
_cell.angle_gamma   90.00
#
_symmetry.space_group_name_H-M   'P 1'
#
loop_
_entity.id
_entity.type
_entity.pdbx_description
1 polymer ?
#
loop_
_entity_poly.entity_id
_entity_poly.type
_entity_poly.pdbx_seq_one_letter_code
_entity_poly.pdbx_strand_id
1 'polypeptide(L)'
;MSDGMQLFIVLLFVIAMFIIINFLAISLSQHSFKRRIVAGFVFLLLTPFVFLTTTAFASIFDKVGFGTGSLAFIIASVYILNGIVILLSSSFILKKV
;
A
#
# COMPACT_ATOMS: atom_id res chain seq x y z
N MET A 1 -8.29 -10.67 -24.17
CA MET A 1 -7.04 -10.15 -23.56
C MET A 1 -6.27 -11.36 -23.05
N SER A 2 -4.96 -11.49 -23.30
CA SER A 2 -4.21 -12.62 -22.73
C SER A 2 -4.03 -12.45 -21.24
N ASP A 3 -3.92 -13.56 -20.51
CA ASP A 3 -3.74 -13.58 -19.05
C ASP A 3 -2.53 -12.73 -18.62
N GLY A 4 -1.45 -12.75 -19.41
CA GLY A 4 -0.27 -11.90 -19.19
C GLY A 4 -0.57 -10.40 -19.28
N MET A 5 -1.43 -9.96 -20.21
CA MET A 5 -1.82 -8.55 -20.31
C MET A 5 -2.73 -8.13 -19.15
N GLN A 6 -3.58 -9.03 -18.64
CA GLN A 6 -4.40 -8.76 -17.46
C GLN A 6 -3.54 -8.55 -16.21
N LEU A 7 -2.59 -9.46 -15.95
CA LEU A 7 -1.64 -9.34 -14.84
C LEU A 7 -0.82 -8.06 -14.92
N PHE A 8 -0.38 -7.69 -16.12
CA PHE A 8 0.39 -6.46 -16.34
C PHE A 8 -0.41 -5.19 -16.01
N ILE A 9 -1.70 -5.14 -16.37
CA ILE A 9 -2.58 -4.00 -16.07
C ILE A 9 -2.87 -3.91 -14.57
N VAL A 10 -3.11 -5.04 -13.90
CA VAL A 10 -3.29 -5.09 -12.45
C VAL A 10 -2.00 -4.64 -11.74
N LEU A 11 -0.84 -5.08 -12.21
CA LEU A 11 0.46 -4.66 -11.68
C LEU A 11 0.65 -3.14 -11.81
N LEU A 12 0.38 -2.55 -12.97
CA LEU A 12 0.48 -1.11 -13.20
C LEU A 12 -0.46 -0.32 -12.27
N PHE A 13 -1.70 -0.78 -12.12
CA PHE A 13 -2.67 -0.16 -11.20
C PHE A 13 -2.15 -0.15 -9.76
N VAL A 14 -1.62 -1.29 -9.30
CA VAL A 14 -1.09 -1.44 -7.95
C VAL A 14 0.14 -0.57 -7.72
N ILE A 15 1.05 -0.48 -8.69
CA ILE A 15 2.23 0.39 -8.61
C ILE A 15 1.80 1.86 -8.53
N ALA A 16 0.85 2.29 -9.37
CA ALA A 16 0.33 3.65 -9.33
C ALA A 16 -0.31 3.97 -7.98
N MET A 17 -1.13 3.05 -7.45
CA MET A 17 -1.74 3.19 -6.13
C MET A 17 -0.69 3.25 -5.02
N PHE A 18 0.36 2.43 -5.10
CA PHE A 18 1.50 2.44 -4.17
C PHE A 18 2.21 3.77 -4.15
N ILE A 19 2.52 4.34 -5.31
CA ILE A 19 3.19 5.64 -5.42
C ILE A 19 2.31 6.74 -4.84
N ILE A 20 1.03 6.81 -5.21
CA ILE A 20 0.12 7.86 -4.75
C ILE A 20 -0.04 7.83 -3.23
N ILE A 21 -0.29 6.65 -2.65
CA ILE A 21 -0.52 6.54 -1.20
C ILE A 21 0.78 6.80 -0.42
N ASN A 22 1.94 6.36 -0.93
CA ASN A 22 3.24 6.71 -0.34
C ASN A 22 3.52 8.21 -0.39
N PHE A 23 3.30 8.83 -1.55
CA PHE A 23 3.50 10.26 -1.72
C PHE A 23 2.63 11.06 -0.76
N LEU A 24 1.35 10.69 -0.63
CA LEU A 24 0.43 11.26 0.35
C LEU A 24 0.93 11.10 1.78
N ALA A 25 1.40 9.90 2.16
CA ALA A 25 1.89 9.62 3.50
C ALA A 25 3.14 10.45 3.85
N ILE A 26 4.10 10.53 2.92
CA ILE A 26 5.32 11.32 3.10
C ILE A 26 4.97 12.80 3.17
N SER A 27 4.14 13.31 2.25
CA SER A 27 3.68 14.69 2.20
C SER A 27 2.95 15.10 3.48
N LEU A 28 2.06 14.25 4.02
CA LEU A 28 1.40 14.50 5.31
C LEU A 28 2.38 14.49 6.49
N SER A 29 3.46 13.71 6.43
CA SER A 29 4.39 13.53 7.54
C SER A 29 5.43 14.64 7.71
N GLN A 30 5.64 15.48 6.70
CA GLN A 30 6.79 16.38 6.50
C GLN A 30 6.99 17.52 7.53
N HIS A 31 6.35 17.52 8.70
CA HIS A 31 6.44 18.67 9.60
C HIS A 31 6.50 18.39 11.12
N SER A 32 6.27 17.15 11.59
CA SER A 32 6.43 16.83 13.02
C SER A 32 6.41 15.32 13.30
N PHE A 33 7.10 14.89 14.37
CA PHE A 33 7.08 13.51 14.87
C PHE A 33 5.66 12.98 15.09
N LYS A 34 4.76 13.80 15.68
CA LYS A 34 3.35 13.45 15.88
C LYS A 34 2.63 13.19 14.56
N ARG A 35 2.85 14.02 13.52
CA ARG A 35 2.25 13.80 12.20
C ARG A 35 2.79 12.57 11.49
N ARG A 36 4.04 12.16 11.75
CA ARG A 36 4.62 10.95 11.16
C ARG A 36 4.05 9.67 11.76
N ILE A 37 3.78 9.64 13.07
CA ILE A 37 3.05 8.54 13.72
C ILE A 37 1.62 8.46 13.18
N VAL A 38 0.91 9.60 13.09
CA VAL A 38 -0.45 9.65 12.53
C VAL A 38 -0.46 9.19 11.07
N ALA A 39 0.51 9.62 10.25
CA ALA A 39 0.64 9.17 8.86
C ALA A 39 0.86 7.65 8.76
N GLY A 40 1.71 7.07 9.62
CA GLY A 40 1.90 5.62 9.68
C GLY A 40 0.64 4.85 10.10
N PHE A 41 -0.10 5.36 11.09
CA PHE A 41 -1.39 4.77 11.52
C PHE A 41 -2.45 4.86 10.41
N VAL A 42 -2.55 6.02 9.76
CA VAL A 42 -3.44 6.22 8.60
C VAL A 42 -3.06 5.26 7.47
N PHE A 43 -1.77 5.03 7.22
CA PHE A 43 -1.29 4.08 6.22
C PHE A 43 -1.72 2.64 6.53
N LEU A 44 -1.59 2.21 7.79
CA LEU A 44 -2.05 0.89 8.24
C LEU A 44 -3.57 0.77 8.11
N LEU A 45 -4.34 1.80 8.45
CA LEU A 45 -5.79 1.81 8.25
C LEU A 45 -6.21 1.82 6.78
N LEU A 46 -5.39 2.38 5.89
CA LEU A 46 -5.62 2.31 4.45
C LEU A 46 -5.32 0.93 3.85
N THR A 47 -4.55 0.08 4.54
CA THR A 47 -4.20 -1.27 4.06
C THR A 47 -5.42 -2.13 3.72
N PRO A 48 -6.45 -2.29 4.59
CA PRO A 48 -7.66 -3.03 4.22
C PRO A 48 -8.39 -2.41 3.03
N PHE A 49 -8.33 -1.08 2.86
CA PHE A 49 -8.91 -0.40 1.71
C PHE A 49 -8.15 -0.75 0.42
N VAL A 50 -6.82 -0.72 0.45
CA VAL A 50 -5.95 -1.17 -0.64
C VAL A 50 -6.27 -2.62 -0.99
N PHE A 51 -6.32 -3.52 -0.01
CA PHE A 51 -6.66 -4.92 -0.22
C PHE A 51 -8.01 -5.11 -0.94
N LEU A 52 -9.06 -4.42 -0.47
CA LEU A 52 -10.39 -4.50 -1.08
C LEU A 52 -10.39 -3.94 -2.50
N THR A 53 -9.78 -2.78 -2.73
CA THR A 53 -9.72 -2.17 -4.07
C THR A 53 -8.90 -3.00 -5.05
N THR A 54 -7.76 -3.55 -4.64
CA THR A 54 -6.95 -4.46 -5.46
C THR A 54 -7.73 -5.73 -5.79
N THR A 55 -8.41 -6.33 -4.81
CA THR A 55 -9.23 -7.53 -5.02
C THR A 55 -10.39 -7.24 -5.98
N ALA A 56 -11.11 -6.12 -5.78
CA ALA A 56 -12.19 -5.71 -6.64
C ALA A 56 -11.71 -5.43 -8.07
N PHE A 57 -10.58 -4.75 -8.24
CA PHE A 57 -10.02 -4.46 -9.55
C PHE A 57 -9.51 -5.71 -10.25
N ALA A 58 -8.81 -6.59 -9.54
CA ALA A 58 -8.37 -7.88 -10.06
C ALA A 58 -9.56 -8.78 -10.44
N SER A 59 -10.67 -8.72 -9.70
CA SER A 59 -11.89 -9.48 -9.99
C SER A 59 -12.57 -9.12 -11.31
N ILE A 60 -12.27 -7.95 -11.89
CA ILE A 60 -12.74 -7.55 -13.23
C ILE A 60 -12.11 -8.45 -14.31
N PHE A 61 -10.88 -8.91 -14.08
CA PHE A 61 -10.12 -9.73 -15.01
C PHE A 61 -10.19 -11.22 -14.67
N ASP A 62 -10.21 -11.55 -13.37
CA ASP A 62 -10.28 -12.92 -12.84
C ASP A 62 -11.38 -13.00 -11.78
N LYS A 63 -12.60 -13.36 -12.22
CA LYS A 63 -13.84 -13.20 -11.44
C LYS A 63 -13.81 -13.75 -10.02
N VAL A 64 -13.08 -14.83 -9.74
CA VAL A 64 -12.94 -15.40 -8.39
C VAL A 64 -11.70 -16.33 -8.26
N GLY A 65 -10.66 -16.14 -9.07
CA GLY A 65 -9.52 -17.06 -9.09
C GLY A 65 -8.57 -16.90 -7.90
N PHE A 66 -7.88 -17.99 -7.57
CA PHE A 66 -6.84 -18.06 -6.55
C PHE A 66 -5.74 -16.99 -6.77
N GLY A 67 -5.52 -16.58 -8.02
CA GLY A 67 -4.58 -15.52 -8.40
C GLY A 67 -4.96 -14.15 -7.84
N THR A 68 -6.25 -13.79 -7.88
CA THR A 68 -6.75 -12.52 -7.36
C THR A 68 -6.53 -12.39 -5.85
N GLY A 69 -6.85 -13.43 -5.08
CA GLY A 69 -6.63 -13.45 -3.63
C GLY A 69 -5.14 -13.42 -3.26
N SER A 70 -4.31 -14.19 -3.97
CA SER A 70 -2.87 -14.25 -3.74
C SER A 70 -2.18 -12.91 -4.01
N LEU A 71 -2.54 -12.25 -5.12
CA LEU A 71 -2.02 -10.92 -5.47
C LEU A 71 -2.43 -9.87 -4.44
N ALA A 72 -3.70 -9.82 -4.06
CA ALA A 72 -4.18 -8.90 -3.05
C ALA A 72 -3.46 -9.10 -1.70
N PHE A 73 -3.21 -10.35 -1.32
CA PHE A 73 -2.50 -10.68 -0.08
C PHE A 73 -1.02 -10.24 -0.10
N ILE A 74 -0.30 -10.48 -1.20
CA ILE A 74 1.09 -10.02 -1.38
C ILE A 74 1.13 -8.49 -1.29
N ILE A 75 0.22 -7.81 -1.99
CA ILE A 75 0.18 -6.35 -2.04
C ILE A 75 -0.14 -5.75 -0.67
N ALA A 76 -1.14 -6.31 0.04
CA ALA A 76 -1.45 -5.89 1.40
C ALA A 76 -0.26 -6.10 2.34
N SER A 77 0.44 -7.23 2.22
CA SER A 77 1.65 -7.50 3.01
C SER A 77 2.74 -6.46 2.79
N VAL A 78 2.99 -6.07 1.52
CA VAL A 78 3.94 -4.99 1.17
C VAL A 78 3.50 -3.65 1.77
N TYR A 79 2.21 -3.34 1.74
CA TYR A 79 1.66 -2.12 2.36
C TYR A 79 1.81 -2.10 3.88
N ILE A 80 1.58 -3.22 4.56
CA ILE A 80 1.80 -3.35 6.01
C ILE A 80 3.27 -3.13 6.35
N LEU A 81 4.18 -3.81 5.63
CA LEU A 81 5.62 -3.63 5.81
C LEU A 81 6.03 -2.17 5.63
N ASN A 82 5.48 -1.51 4.61
CA ASN A 82 5.76 -0.10 4.35
C ASN A 82 5.21 0.81 5.46
N GLY A 83 4.00 0.56 5.95
CA GLY A 83 3.44 1.28 7.10
C GLY A 83 4.31 1.13 8.36
N ILE A 84 4.83 -0.07 8.62
CA ILE A 84 5.77 -0.34 9.71
C ILE A 84 7.08 0.43 9.51
N VAL A 85 7.65 0.43 8.29
CA VAL A 85 8.87 1.20 7.98
C VAL A 85 8.66 2.69 8.21
N ILE A 86 7.52 3.26 7.81
CA ILE A 86 7.18 4.66 8.07
C ILE A 86 7.10 4.93 9.58
N LEU A 87 6.45 4.05 10.34
CA LEU A 87 6.38 4.17 11.80
C LEU A 87 7.77 4.09 12.45
N LEU A 88 8.59 3.11 12.08
CA LEU A 88 9.97 2.98 12.57
C LEU A 88 10.82 4.20 12.21
N SER A 89 10.68 4.73 10.99
CA SER A 89 11.39 5.93 10.56
C SER A 89 11.07 7.16 11.42
N SER A 90 9.90 7.20 12.05
CA SER A 90 9.56 8.24 13.03
C SER A 90 10.40 8.09 14.32
N SER A 91 10.58 6.88 14.83
CA SER A 91 11.34 6.59 16.06
C SER A 91 12.83 6.89 15.92
N PHE A 92 13.43 6.68 14.74
CA PHE A 92 14.87 6.92 14.53
C PHE A 92 15.27 8.40 14.44
N ILE A 93 14.35 9.34 14.18
CA ILE A 93 14.66 10.78 14.19
C ILE A 93 14.89 11.31 15.61
N LEU A 94 14.40 10.61 16.65
CA LEU A 94 14.57 11.06 18.03
C LEU A 94 16.01 10.91 18.56
N LYS A 95 16.92 10.24 17.83
CA LYS A 95 18.30 10.05 18.26
C LYS A 95 19.27 10.97 17.53
N LYS A 96 19.10 12.26 17.75
CA LYS A 96 20.19 13.26 17.61
C LYS A 96 20.25 14.02 18.94
N VAL A 97 20.68 13.30 19.98
CA VAL A 97 21.15 13.87 21.25
C VAL A 97 22.64 14.10 21.09
#